data_AF-A0A124G5A2-F1
#
_entry.id   AF-A0A124G5A2-F1
#
_cell.length_a   1.000
_cell.length_b   1.000
_cell.length_c   1.000
_cell.angle_alpha   90.00
_cell.angle_beta   90.00
_cell.angle_gamma   90.00
#
_symmetry.space_group_name_H-M   'P 1'
#
loop_
_entity.id
_entity.type
_entity.pdbx_description
1 polymer ?
#
loop_
_entity_poly.entity_id
_entity_poly.type
_entity_poly.pdbx_seq_one_letter_code
_entity_poly.pdbx_strand_id
1 'polypeptide(L)'
;MMKMTKVLRFSTMLVLILLAVCSTTAIAANTGTFVVTNASNVKQGENGTIYIFLNGDLDPGVSSLQMRVYYDSEIASAKEVVFNYDAFPGAMAQYNRLASPIGIGIIRDQSIPNNIWLCNITLAAEEKTGNATSIGLVVTTCEDRLGNDLLPNISVQNGTFTTKDEVPPVITLTTPTTVSPTFSIAGTITDVGGMGTAQATLKNVTHAAVTYDLRLDGSAPDYTFNHPVTWPVENDGVTLTITATDAADNTNTTSKVIAVKDVGFLEHEPIDYINATPTYAQAFMSLMDTTKTITMRLYNATYVKYLNVTIEDSYAKGALPRDLADGEYWVNVSGIDKFGEERFRNWNFTLDTTAPVINTFTITDSDGDGYIEAGEDLTLNWSVADKNFKHVALVDKATGEVLWQDTRT
;
A
#
# COMPACT_ATOMS: atom_id res chain seq x y z
N MET A 1 -41.55 -53.47 37.19
CA MET A 1 -40.39 -54.09 36.50
C MET A 1 -39.79 -52.98 35.61
N MET A 2 -38.95 -52.08 36.14
CA MET A 2 -37.47 -52.14 36.16
C MET A 2 -36.92 -52.26 34.71
N LYS A 3 -36.08 -51.38 34.11
CA LYS A 3 -35.03 -50.47 34.60
C LYS A 3 -34.51 -49.54 33.46
N MET A 4 -33.92 -48.41 33.87
CA MET A 4 -32.71 -47.73 33.34
C MET A 4 -32.67 -46.93 32.01
N THR A 5 -32.83 -45.61 32.15
CA THR A 5 -31.85 -44.50 31.97
C THR A 5 -30.59 -44.68 31.09
N LYS A 6 -30.38 -43.74 30.14
CA LYS A 6 -29.18 -42.87 29.91
C LYS A 6 -29.39 -42.08 28.60
N VAL A 7 -29.70 -40.79 28.62
CA VAL A 7 -28.74 -39.66 28.57
C VAL A 7 -27.53 -39.96 27.67
N LEU A 8 -27.55 -39.46 26.42
CA LEU A 8 -26.36 -39.36 25.57
C LEU A 8 -26.03 -37.87 25.42
N ARG A 9 -25.02 -37.42 26.16
CA ARG A 9 -24.37 -36.11 26.00
C ARG A 9 -23.22 -36.26 24.99
N PHE A 10 -23.11 -35.25 24.13
CA PHE A 10 -21.92 -34.76 23.42
C PHE A 10 -20.57 -35.43 23.72
N SER A 11 -19.87 -35.84 22.66
CA SER A 11 -18.43 -35.62 22.40
C SER A 11 -17.88 -36.74 21.51
N THR A 12 -17.47 -36.44 20.28
CA THR A 12 -16.12 -36.72 19.72
C THR A 12 -16.12 -36.67 18.18
N MET A 13 -15.25 -35.80 17.68
CA MET A 13 -14.63 -35.73 16.36
C MET A 13 -15.50 -35.96 15.12
N LEU A 14 -15.82 -34.85 14.47
CA LEU A 14 -15.91 -34.77 13.02
C LEU A 14 -14.55 -35.19 12.43
N VAL A 15 -14.35 -36.49 12.21
CA VAL A 15 -13.23 -37.00 11.42
C VAL A 15 -13.50 -36.59 9.98
N LEU A 16 -12.92 -35.46 9.56
CA LEU A 16 -12.78 -35.13 8.14
C LEU A 16 -11.83 -36.18 7.54
N ILE A 17 -12.42 -37.25 6.99
CA ILE A 17 -11.74 -38.23 6.16
C ILE A 17 -11.40 -37.52 4.84
N LEU A 18 -10.22 -36.91 4.76
CA LEU A 18 -9.63 -36.51 3.48
C LEU A 18 -8.89 -37.74 2.93
N LEU A 19 -9.59 -38.53 2.12
CA LEU A 19 -8.95 -39.60 1.34
C LEU A 19 -8.08 -38.92 0.28
N ALA A 20 -6.80 -38.70 0.59
CA ALA A 20 -5.85 -38.10 -0.33
C ALA A 20 -5.69 -39.01 -1.56
N VAL A 21 -6.06 -38.47 -2.73
CA VAL A 21 -5.86 -39.09 -4.03
C VAL A 21 -4.35 -39.30 -4.22
N CYS A 22 -3.89 -40.54 -4.09
CA CYS A 22 -2.56 -40.92 -4.55
C CYS A 22 -2.52 -40.74 -6.07
N SER A 23 -1.84 -39.70 -6.55
CA SER A 23 -1.39 -39.65 -7.94
C SER A 23 -0.37 -40.77 -8.12
N THR A 24 -0.80 -41.90 -8.68
CA THR A 24 0.11 -42.95 -9.13
C THR A 24 0.89 -42.40 -10.32
N THR A 25 2.02 -41.77 -10.06
CA THR A 25 3.04 -41.63 -11.10
C THR A 25 3.41 -43.04 -11.56
N ALA A 26 3.66 -43.21 -12.86
CA ALA A 26 4.13 -44.50 -13.37
C ALA A 26 5.47 -44.84 -12.68
N ILE A 27 5.43 -45.79 -11.74
CA ILE A 27 6.61 -46.28 -11.03
C ILE A 27 7.32 -47.26 -11.99
N ALA A 28 8.63 -47.10 -12.14
CA ALA A 28 9.43 -48.02 -12.97
C ALA A 28 9.39 -49.43 -12.37
N ALA A 29 9.47 -50.46 -13.21
CA ALA A 29 9.47 -51.85 -12.73
C ALA A 29 10.57 -52.06 -11.67
N ASN A 30 10.23 -52.75 -10.58
CA ASN A 30 11.13 -53.02 -9.44
C ASN A 30 11.62 -51.76 -8.68
N THR A 31 10.78 -50.75 -8.53
CA THR A 31 11.06 -49.59 -7.66
C THR A 31 9.92 -49.34 -6.68
N GLY A 32 10.25 -48.72 -5.55
CA GLY A 32 9.30 -48.40 -4.48
C GLY A 32 9.37 -46.94 -4.09
N THR A 33 8.26 -46.38 -3.64
CA THR A 33 8.21 -45.02 -3.07
C THR A 33 7.54 -45.04 -1.72
N PHE A 34 8.23 -44.55 -0.69
CA PHE A 34 7.56 -44.24 0.56
C PHE A 34 6.84 -42.90 0.45
N VAL A 35 5.54 -42.90 0.73
CA VAL A 35 4.70 -41.72 0.65
C VAL A 35 4.16 -41.39 2.03
N VAL A 36 4.37 -40.15 2.47
CA VAL A 36 3.74 -39.59 3.66
C VAL A 36 2.58 -38.69 3.23
N THR A 37 1.39 -38.89 3.79
CA THR A 37 0.24 -38.02 3.50
C THR A 37 0.34 -36.68 4.21
N ASN A 38 -0.44 -35.71 3.72
CA ASN A 38 -0.59 -34.40 4.38
C ASN A 38 -1.66 -34.45 5.47
N ALA A 39 -1.52 -33.57 6.45
CA ALA A 39 -2.59 -33.19 7.37
C ALA A 39 -2.70 -31.66 7.35
N SER A 40 -3.84 -31.11 6.94
CA SER A 40 -3.98 -29.67 6.70
C SER A 40 -5.05 -29.05 7.58
N ASN A 41 -4.90 -27.77 7.86
CA ASN A 41 -5.84 -26.95 8.63
C ASN A 41 -6.16 -27.53 10.02
N VAL A 42 -5.13 -28.05 10.70
CA VAL A 42 -5.28 -28.62 12.05
C VAL A 42 -5.35 -27.51 13.07
N LYS A 43 -6.46 -27.40 13.78
CA LYS A 43 -6.66 -26.36 14.79
C LYS A 43 -5.72 -26.58 15.99
N GLN A 44 -5.22 -25.49 16.59
CA GLN A 44 -4.35 -25.55 17.76
C GLN A 44 -4.97 -26.39 18.89
N GLY A 45 -4.17 -27.32 19.42
CA GLY A 45 -4.60 -28.28 20.45
C GLY A 45 -5.43 -29.46 19.93
N GLU A 46 -5.81 -29.45 18.65
CA GLU A 46 -6.41 -30.60 17.96
C GLU A 46 -5.34 -31.42 17.23
N ASN A 47 -5.74 -32.61 16.80
CA ASN A 47 -4.88 -33.60 16.19
C ASN A 47 -5.15 -33.71 14.68
N GLY A 48 -4.08 -33.77 13.89
CA GLY A 48 -4.07 -34.25 12.52
C GLY A 48 -3.30 -35.56 12.41
N THR A 49 -3.72 -36.44 11.51
CA THR A 49 -3.08 -37.75 11.31
C THR A 49 -2.47 -37.81 9.91
N ILE A 50 -1.21 -38.22 9.86
CA ILE A 50 -0.51 -38.55 8.61
C ILE A 50 -0.31 -40.06 8.53
N TYR A 51 -0.30 -40.59 7.31
CA TYR A 51 -0.13 -42.01 7.02
C TYR A 51 1.13 -42.21 6.18
N ILE A 52 1.85 -43.30 6.44
CA ILE A 52 3.04 -43.69 5.68
C ILE A 52 2.71 -44.94 4.89
N PHE A 53 2.92 -44.91 3.58
CA PHE A 53 2.71 -46.00 2.64
C PHE A 53 4.03 -46.42 1.99
N LEU A 54 4.13 -47.68 1.58
CA LEU A 54 5.08 -48.11 0.55
C LEU A 54 4.29 -48.36 -0.73
N ASN A 55 4.53 -47.58 -1.77
CA ASN A 55 3.91 -47.75 -3.08
C ASN A 55 4.91 -48.34 -4.08
N GLY A 56 4.40 -48.94 -5.15
CA GLY A 56 5.21 -49.63 -6.17
C GLY A 56 5.38 -51.11 -5.86
N ASP A 57 5.95 -51.85 -6.82
CA ASP A 57 6.12 -53.30 -6.73
C ASP A 57 7.60 -53.66 -6.79
N LEU A 58 8.17 -53.97 -5.62
CA LEU A 58 9.53 -54.48 -5.45
C LEU A 58 9.51 -56.01 -5.49
N ASP A 59 10.40 -56.58 -6.30
CA ASP A 59 10.66 -58.02 -6.37
C ASP A 59 12.18 -58.25 -6.33
N PRO A 60 12.73 -58.77 -5.22
CA PRO A 60 12.04 -59.24 -4.02
C PRO A 60 11.48 -58.08 -3.15
N GLY A 61 10.35 -58.33 -2.48
CA GLY A 61 9.68 -57.32 -1.65
C GLY A 61 10.39 -57.07 -0.31
N VAL A 62 10.21 -55.86 0.23
CA VAL A 62 10.83 -55.40 1.49
C VAL A 62 10.40 -56.26 2.68
N SER A 63 11.32 -56.69 3.53
CA SER A 63 11.00 -57.41 4.77
C SER A 63 11.59 -56.77 6.04
N SER A 64 12.60 -55.91 5.90
CA SER A 64 13.21 -55.16 7.00
C SER A 64 13.34 -53.69 6.61
N LEU A 65 12.90 -52.80 7.51
CA LEU A 65 12.76 -51.38 7.25
C LEU A 65 13.13 -50.59 8.50
N GLN A 66 13.98 -49.58 8.34
CA GLN A 66 14.22 -48.54 9.33
C GLN A 66 14.08 -47.17 8.66
N MET A 67 13.37 -46.27 9.34
CA MET A 67 13.14 -44.91 8.85
C MET A 67 13.14 -43.89 9.98
N ARG A 68 13.32 -42.62 9.63
CA ARG A 68 13.24 -41.46 10.52
C ARG A 68 12.26 -40.44 9.96
N VAL A 69 11.33 -40.00 10.80
CA VAL A 69 10.36 -38.96 10.46
C VAL A 69 10.71 -37.67 11.20
N TYR A 70 10.90 -36.59 10.44
CA TYR A 70 11.25 -35.26 10.89
C TYR A 70 10.06 -34.31 10.72
N TYR A 71 9.87 -33.45 11.70
CA TYR A 71 8.94 -32.33 11.68
C TYR A 71 9.47 -31.23 12.60
N ASP A 72 8.95 -30.02 12.46
CA ASP A 72 9.26 -28.88 13.33
C ASP A 72 8.42 -28.94 14.62
N SER A 73 9.11 -29.04 15.76
CA SER A 73 8.47 -29.15 17.07
C SER A 73 7.83 -27.85 17.58
N GLU A 74 8.11 -26.71 16.96
CA GLU A 74 7.43 -25.44 17.27
C GLU A 74 6.03 -25.39 16.63
N ILE A 75 5.84 -26.09 15.50
CA ILE A 75 4.59 -26.11 14.73
C ILE A 75 3.67 -27.27 15.16
N ALA A 76 4.27 -28.44 15.40
CA ALA A 76 3.52 -29.66 15.71
C ALA A 76 4.21 -30.53 16.76
N SER A 77 3.46 -31.40 17.44
CA SER A 77 4.05 -32.45 18.29
C SER A 77 3.38 -33.80 18.11
N ALA A 78 4.17 -34.86 17.93
CA ALA A 78 3.62 -36.20 17.79
C ALA A 78 3.09 -36.74 19.13
N LYS A 79 1.90 -37.32 19.08
CA LYS A 79 1.20 -37.90 20.24
C LYS A 79 1.22 -39.42 20.23
N GLU A 80 1.20 -40.02 19.05
CA GLU A 80 1.14 -41.46 18.91
C GLU A 80 1.64 -41.91 17.53
N VAL A 81 2.23 -43.11 17.49
CA VAL A 81 2.49 -43.85 16.26
C VAL A 81 1.72 -45.17 16.34
N VAL A 82 0.82 -45.41 15.39
CA VAL A 82 0.03 -46.65 15.33
C VAL A 82 0.43 -47.45 14.09
N PHE A 83 0.77 -48.73 14.27
CA PHE A 83 1.12 -49.65 13.20
C PHE A 83 -0.10 -50.43 12.71
N ASN A 84 -0.21 -50.64 11.40
CA ASN A 84 -1.32 -51.37 10.79
C ASN A 84 -1.08 -52.90 10.80
N TYR A 85 -1.07 -53.50 12.00
CA TYR A 85 -0.82 -54.94 12.13
C TYR A 85 -1.83 -55.81 11.38
N ASP A 86 -3.06 -55.33 11.15
CA ASP A 86 -4.07 -56.03 10.38
C ASP A 86 -3.67 -56.19 8.90
N ALA A 87 -2.95 -55.21 8.33
CA ALA A 87 -2.47 -55.27 6.96
C ALA A 87 -1.21 -56.14 6.78
N PHE A 88 -0.41 -56.30 7.83
CA PHE A 88 0.82 -57.09 7.78
C PHE A 88 1.00 -57.95 9.03
N PRO A 89 0.14 -58.96 9.22
CA PRO A 89 0.19 -59.81 10.40
C PRO A 89 1.55 -60.51 10.50
N GLY A 90 2.03 -60.64 11.75
CA GLY A 90 3.30 -61.27 12.08
C GLY A 90 4.53 -60.36 12.02
N ALA A 91 4.39 -59.09 11.63
CA ALA A 91 5.52 -58.16 11.71
C ALA A 91 5.80 -57.73 13.16
N MET A 92 7.06 -57.42 13.42
CA MET A 92 7.52 -56.72 14.62
C MET A 92 7.80 -55.27 14.24
N ALA A 93 7.04 -54.34 14.82
CA ALA A 93 7.22 -52.92 14.57
C ALA A 93 7.38 -52.14 15.89
N GLN A 94 8.23 -51.12 15.88
CA GLN A 94 8.47 -50.26 17.04
C GLN A 94 8.88 -48.86 16.61
N TYR A 95 8.69 -47.90 17.51
CA TYR A 95 9.25 -46.56 17.40
C TYR A 95 10.04 -46.21 18.67
N ASN A 96 11.06 -45.35 18.54
CA ASN A 96 11.97 -45.05 19.64
C ASN A 96 11.45 -43.99 20.63
N ARG A 97 10.80 -42.94 20.11
CA ARG A 97 10.27 -41.77 20.84
C ARG A 97 9.31 -41.01 19.94
N LEU A 98 8.56 -40.07 20.52
CA LEU A 98 7.67 -39.19 19.76
C LEU A 98 8.33 -37.88 19.32
N ALA A 99 9.43 -37.46 19.93
CA ALA A 99 10.13 -36.24 19.55
C ALA A 99 10.88 -36.42 18.22
N SER A 100 10.76 -35.42 17.33
CA SER A 100 11.48 -35.33 16.06
C SER A 100 13.02 -35.48 16.25
N PRO A 101 13.72 -36.34 15.48
CA PRO A 101 13.14 -37.38 14.62
C PRO A 101 12.57 -38.57 15.38
N ILE A 102 11.43 -39.06 14.90
CA ILE A 102 10.83 -40.34 15.28
C ILE A 102 11.50 -41.44 14.46
N GLY A 103 12.24 -42.33 15.13
CA GLY A 103 12.79 -43.53 14.51
C GLY A 103 11.76 -44.65 14.53
N ILE A 104 11.48 -45.24 13.37
CA ILE A 104 10.54 -46.35 13.18
C ILE A 104 11.31 -47.53 12.59
N GLY A 105 11.08 -48.73 13.14
CA GLY A 105 11.60 -49.99 12.60
C GLY A 105 10.47 -50.99 12.40
N ILE A 106 10.47 -51.70 11.27
CA ILE A 106 9.52 -52.77 10.93
C ILE A 106 10.32 -53.95 10.38
N ILE A 107 10.10 -55.14 10.92
CA ILE A 107 10.68 -56.39 10.42
C ILE A 107 9.56 -57.42 10.29
N ARG A 108 9.57 -58.17 9.20
CA ARG A 108 8.61 -59.23 8.91
C ARG A 108 9.32 -60.42 8.25
N ASP A 109 8.85 -61.63 8.50
CA ASP A 109 9.36 -62.87 7.89
C ASP A 109 8.86 -63.11 6.45
N GLN A 110 8.05 -62.18 5.95
CA GLN A 110 7.44 -62.09 4.63
C GLN A 110 7.54 -60.64 4.14
N SER A 111 7.28 -60.39 2.86
CA SER A 111 7.28 -59.03 2.32
C SER A 111 6.22 -58.16 3.01
N ILE A 112 6.60 -56.94 3.36
CA ILE A 112 5.72 -55.85 3.80
C ILE A 112 4.79 -55.51 2.62
N PRO A 113 3.48 -55.32 2.86
CA PRO A 113 2.52 -55.05 1.81
C PRO A 113 2.77 -53.69 1.15
N ASN A 114 2.63 -53.66 -0.17
CA ASN A 114 2.63 -52.44 -0.95
C ASN A 114 1.21 -51.84 -1.03
N ASN A 115 1.12 -50.54 -1.29
CA ASN A 115 -0.10 -49.76 -1.51
C ASN A 115 -1.10 -49.81 -0.32
N ILE A 116 -0.61 -50.14 0.87
CA ILE A 116 -1.37 -50.12 2.13
C ILE A 116 -0.55 -49.31 3.15
N TRP A 117 -1.24 -48.55 4.00
CA TRP A 117 -0.56 -47.76 5.02
C TRP A 117 0.10 -48.68 6.05
N LEU A 118 1.36 -48.39 6.34
CA LEU A 118 2.21 -49.15 7.25
C LEU A 118 2.01 -48.70 8.69
N CYS A 119 2.08 -47.39 8.90
CA CYS A 119 1.79 -46.76 10.16
C CYS A 119 1.17 -45.38 9.93
N ASN A 120 0.54 -44.86 10.98
CA ASN A 120 0.13 -43.48 11.05
C ASN A 120 0.82 -42.79 12.22
N ILE A 121 0.94 -41.47 12.12
CA ILE A 121 1.44 -40.62 13.19
C ILE A 121 0.38 -39.56 13.45
N THR A 122 -0.06 -39.48 14.70
CA THR A 122 -0.96 -38.42 15.15
C THR A 122 -0.12 -37.25 15.66
N LEU A 123 -0.29 -36.09 15.06
CA LEU A 123 0.40 -34.84 15.36
C LEU A 123 -0.63 -33.84 15.92
N ALA A 124 -0.34 -33.20 17.05
CA ALA A 124 -1.13 -32.05 17.50
C ALA A 124 -0.53 -30.75 16.97
N ALA A 125 -1.39 -29.79 16.62
CA ALA A 125 -0.96 -28.44 16.28
C ALA A 125 -0.60 -27.65 17.54
N GLU A 126 0.59 -27.05 17.58
CA GLU A 126 1.07 -26.28 18.73
C GLU A 126 0.78 -24.77 18.58
N GLU A 127 0.44 -24.32 17.38
CA GLU A 127 0.08 -22.94 17.06
C GLU A 127 -1.15 -22.83 16.14
N LYS A 128 -1.56 -21.59 15.83
CA LYS A 128 -2.80 -21.24 15.11
C LYS A 128 -2.60 -20.18 14.02
N THR A 129 -1.40 -20.14 13.44
CA THR A 129 -0.92 -19.07 12.56
C THR A 129 -0.98 -19.45 11.08
N GLY A 130 -1.49 -20.63 10.73
CA GLY A 130 -1.46 -21.13 9.35
C GLY A 130 -0.10 -21.71 8.93
N ASN A 131 0.88 -21.74 9.83
CA ASN A 131 2.21 -22.27 9.58
C ASN A 131 2.20 -23.74 9.14
N ALA A 132 3.24 -24.11 8.39
CA ALA A 132 3.42 -25.43 7.83
C ALA A 132 4.78 -26.02 8.17
N THR A 133 4.81 -27.31 8.48
CA THR A 133 6.06 -28.08 8.57
C THR A 133 6.05 -29.22 7.56
N SER A 134 7.22 -29.46 6.95
CA SER A 134 7.41 -30.66 6.12
C SER A 134 7.52 -31.88 7.02
N ILE A 135 6.77 -32.93 6.70
CA ILE A 135 6.91 -34.24 7.33
C ILE A 135 7.95 -35.02 6.51
N GLY A 136 9.21 -34.76 6.86
CA GLY A 136 10.38 -35.30 6.19
C GLY A 136 10.61 -36.76 6.57
N LEU A 137 10.59 -37.66 5.59
CA LEU A 137 10.89 -39.07 5.80
C LEU A 137 12.28 -39.41 5.25
N VAL A 138 13.07 -40.12 6.04
CA VAL A 138 14.38 -40.65 5.63
C VAL A 138 14.40 -42.14 5.90
N VAL A 139 14.49 -42.94 4.85
CA VAL A 139 14.67 -44.39 4.96
C VAL A 139 16.17 -44.66 5.15
N THR A 140 16.52 -45.38 6.22
CA THR A 140 17.93 -45.68 6.58
C THR A 140 18.30 -47.14 6.34
N THR A 141 17.31 -48.03 6.34
CA THR A 141 17.48 -49.46 6.03
C THR A 141 16.23 -49.92 5.29
N CYS A 142 16.41 -50.63 4.18
CA CYS A 142 15.33 -51.24 3.43
C CYS A 142 15.89 -52.50 2.79
N GLU A 143 15.55 -53.67 3.30
CA GLU A 143 16.15 -54.95 2.88
C GLU A 143 15.07 -55.98 2.56
N ASP A 144 15.38 -56.93 1.69
CA ASP A 144 14.57 -58.12 1.46
C ASP A 144 14.77 -59.20 2.53
N ARG A 145 14.08 -60.33 2.41
CA ARG A 145 14.13 -61.44 3.38
C ARG A 145 15.51 -62.10 3.50
N LEU A 146 16.34 -61.95 2.46
CA LEU A 146 17.70 -62.48 2.43
C LEU A 146 18.72 -61.46 2.95
N GLY A 147 18.29 -60.24 3.31
CA GLY A 147 19.16 -59.15 3.75
C GLY A 147 19.80 -58.38 2.60
N ASN A 148 19.30 -58.52 1.37
CA ASN A 148 19.79 -57.71 0.24
C ASN A 148 19.24 -56.29 0.35
N ASP A 149 20.10 -55.31 0.13
CA ASP A 149 19.74 -53.90 0.19
C ASP A 149 18.84 -53.48 -0.99
N LEU A 150 17.67 -52.96 -0.66
CA LEU A 150 16.67 -52.43 -1.57
C LEU A 150 16.66 -50.89 -1.58
N LEU A 151 17.38 -50.19 -0.68
CA LEU A 151 17.43 -48.73 -0.63
C LEU A 151 17.71 -48.05 -1.99
N PRO A 152 18.62 -48.56 -2.86
CA PRO A 152 18.87 -47.93 -4.16
C PRO A 152 17.64 -47.83 -5.06
N ASN A 153 16.61 -48.64 -4.82
CA ASN A 153 15.36 -48.68 -5.58
C ASN A 153 14.22 -47.91 -4.90
N ILE A 154 14.51 -47.19 -3.80
CA ILE A 154 13.53 -46.45 -3.01
C ILE A 154 13.64 -44.95 -3.26
N SER A 155 12.50 -44.33 -3.55
CA SER A 155 12.29 -42.89 -3.43
C SER A 155 11.39 -42.53 -2.25
N VAL A 156 11.41 -41.26 -1.85
CA VAL A 156 10.57 -40.73 -0.78
C VAL A 156 9.79 -39.53 -1.27
N GLN A 157 8.50 -39.50 -0.95
CA GLN A 157 7.62 -38.36 -1.05
C GLN A 157 7.21 -37.90 0.35
N ASN A 158 7.70 -36.73 0.75
CA ASN A 158 7.35 -36.12 2.03
C ASN A 158 5.92 -35.57 2.03
N GLY A 159 5.33 -35.54 3.21
CA GLY A 159 4.04 -34.92 3.46
C GLY A 159 4.21 -33.53 4.06
N THR A 160 3.10 -32.86 4.33
CA THR A 160 3.07 -31.59 5.06
C THR A 160 2.05 -31.65 6.19
N PHE A 161 2.37 -30.97 7.29
CA PHE A 161 1.42 -30.69 8.36
C PHE A 161 1.20 -29.17 8.42
N THR A 162 -0.04 -28.71 8.30
CA THR A 162 -0.38 -27.29 8.40
C THR A 162 -1.36 -27.04 9.53
N THR A 163 -1.07 -25.99 10.31
CA THR A 163 -2.00 -25.50 11.33
C THR A 163 -3.13 -24.73 10.69
N LYS A 164 -4.28 -24.66 11.38
CA LYS A 164 -5.35 -23.76 10.99
C LYS A 164 -4.96 -22.35 11.36
N ASP A 165 -5.08 -21.43 10.41
CA ASP A 165 -4.94 -20.01 10.70
C ASP A 165 -6.22 -19.46 11.35
N GLU A 166 -6.06 -18.87 12.53
CA GLU A 166 -7.12 -18.20 13.29
C GLU A 166 -6.63 -16.83 13.81
N VAL A 167 -5.55 -16.29 13.23
CA VAL A 167 -4.92 -15.04 13.66
C VAL A 167 -5.15 -13.97 12.60
N PRO A 168 -5.88 -12.88 12.92
CA PRO A 168 -6.05 -11.79 11.97
C PRO A 168 -4.72 -11.11 11.58
N PRO A 169 -4.66 -10.56 10.35
CA PRO A 169 -3.48 -9.87 9.87
C PRO A 169 -3.17 -8.63 10.71
N VAL A 170 -1.89 -8.32 10.88
CA VAL A 170 -1.43 -7.14 11.63
C VAL A 170 -1.09 -6.01 10.65
N ILE A 171 -1.75 -4.86 10.76
CA ILE A 171 -1.60 -3.73 9.83
C ILE A 171 -0.78 -2.61 10.49
N THR A 172 0.27 -2.15 9.81
CA THR A 172 1.05 -0.97 10.21
C THR A 172 1.02 0.10 9.11
N LEU A 173 0.52 1.29 9.46
CA LEU A 173 0.45 2.43 8.54
C LEU A 173 1.72 3.29 8.58
N THR A 174 2.31 3.55 7.41
CA THR A 174 3.45 4.47 7.26
C THR A 174 3.07 5.80 6.61
N THR A 175 1.84 5.95 6.08
CA THR A 175 1.32 7.24 5.61
C THR A 175 1.45 8.31 6.70
N PRO A 176 2.06 9.48 6.41
CA PRO A 176 2.21 10.57 7.37
C PRO A 176 0.86 11.12 7.91
N THR A 177 0.89 11.78 9.06
CA THR A 177 -0.29 12.47 9.63
C THR A 177 -0.66 13.75 8.90
N THR A 178 0.27 14.34 8.15
CA THR A 178 0.03 15.51 7.29
C THR A 178 0.60 15.19 5.94
N VAL A 179 -0.18 15.42 4.89
CA VAL A 179 0.18 15.08 3.51
C VAL A 179 -0.23 16.22 2.58
N SER A 180 0.40 16.27 1.41
CA SER A 180 -0.06 17.13 0.31
C SER A 180 -1.29 16.54 -0.39
N PRO A 181 -1.97 17.28 -1.28
CA PRO A 181 -3.12 16.77 -2.03
C PRO A 181 -2.82 15.49 -2.82
N THR A 182 -1.56 15.31 -3.24
CA THR A 182 -1.06 14.09 -3.85
C THR A 182 -0.17 13.34 -2.85
N PHE A 183 -0.57 12.13 -2.44
CA PHE A 183 0.15 11.35 -1.44
C PHE A 183 -0.03 9.84 -1.64
N SER A 184 0.76 9.04 -0.93
CA SER A 184 0.64 7.59 -0.94
C SER A 184 -0.02 7.06 0.33
N ILE A 185 -1.03 6.20 0.16
CA ILE A 185 -1.50 5.29 1.20
C ILE A 185 -0.51 4.13 1.25
N ALA A 186 0.26 4.04 2.33
CA ALA A 186 1.38 3.11 2.44
C ALA A 186 1.47 2.50 3.84
N GLY A 187 2.00 1.29 3.87
CA GLY A 187 2.15 0.52 5.09
C GLY A 187 2.62 -0.90 4.84
N THR A 188 2.59 -1.70 5.91
CA THR A 188 2.89 -3.13 5.89
C THR A 188 1.73 -3.91 6.50
N ILE A 189 1.62 -5.16 6.08
CA ILE A 189 0.72 -6.15 6.68
C ILE A 189 1.57 -7.39 6.99
N THR A 190 1.46 -7.91 8.20
CA THR A 190 2.11 -9.16 8.60
C THR A 190 1.06 -10.22 8.88
N ASP A 191 1.17 -11.35 8.19
CA ASP A 191 0.28 -12.50 8.32
C ASP A 191 0.98 -13.80 7.89
N VAL A 192 1.04 -14.78 8.78
CA VAL A 192 1.78 -16.03 8.58
C VAL A 192 1.04 -17.01 7.67
N GLY A 193 -0.28 -17.10 7.76
CA GLY A 193 -1.11 -17.96 6.90
C GLY A 193 -1.27 -17.39 5.49
N GLY A 194 -0.92 -16.12 5.33
CA GLY A 194 -0.83 -15.41 4.06
C GLY A 194 -2.07 -14.56 3.79
N MET A 195 -1.95 -13.64 2.83
CA MET A 195 -2.98 -12.63 2.60
C MET A 195 -4.02 -13.02 1.56
N GLY A 196 -5.26 -12.58 1.79
CA GLY A 196 -6.36 -12.57 0.82
C GLY A 196 -6.52 -11.19 0.17
N THR A 197 -7.21 -10.28 0.88
CA THR A 197 -7.54 -8.93 0.36
C THR A 197 -7.13 -7.83 1.32
N ALA A 198 -6.87 -6.64 0.78
CA ALA A 198 -6.66 -5.44 1.57
C ALA A 198 -7.29 -4.23 0.87
N GLN A 199 -7.99 -3.39 1.62
CA GLN A 199 -8.66 -2.21 1.11
C GLN A 199 -8.37 -1.01 2.00
N ALA A 200 -8.17 0.15 1.36
CA ALA A 200 -8.15 1.44 2.03
C ALA A 200 -9.47 2.17 1.78
N THR A 201 -9.96 2.87 2.80
CA THR A 201 -11.08 3.80 2.67
C THR A 201 -10.67 5.16 3.21
N LEU A 202 -10.87 6.20 2.39
CA LEU A 202 -10.74 7.60 2.79
C LEU A 202 -12.13 8.18 3.00
N LYS A 203 -12.34 8.87 4.11
CA LYS A 203 -13.60 9.54 4.43
C LYS A 203 -13.37 10.85 5.16
N ASN A 204 -14.12 11.88 4.79
CA ASN A 204 -14.22 13.14 5.51
C ASN A 204 -15.71 13.45 5.78
N VAL A 205 -16.01 14.44 6.61
CA VAL A 205 -17.39 14.87 6.88
C VAL A 205 -18.13 15.41 5.66
N THR A 206 -17.42 16.11 4.75
CA THR A 206 -17.98 16.72 3.54
C THR A 206 -17.89 15.80 2.31
N HIS A 207 -17.01 14.80 2.35
CA HIS A 207 -16.76 13.88 1.24
C HIS A 207 -17.24 12.46 1.54
N ALA A 208 -17.97 11.88 0.59
CA ALA A 208 -18.35 10.48 0.65
C ALA A 208 -17.12 9.57 0.79
N ALA A 209 -17.32 8.42 1.42
CA ALA A 209 -16.25 7.43 1.56
C ALA A 209 -15.82 6.92 0.17
N VAL A 210 -14.51 6.93 -0.08
CA VAL A 210 -13.90 6.40 -1.30
C VAL A 210 -13.02 5.23 -0.92
N THR A 211 -13.18 4.10 -1.60
CA THR A 211 -12.46 2.85 -1.33
C THR A 211 -11.48 2.53 -2.45
N TYR A 212 -10.33 2.00 -2.08
CA TYR A 212 -9.25 1.58 -2.97
C TYR A 212 -8.83 0.15 -2.63
N ASP A 213 -8.81 -0.72 -3.63
CA ASP A 213 -8.17 -2.03 -3.48
C ASP A 213 -6.64 -1.84 -3.43
N LEU A 214 -6.02 -2.39 -2.40
CA LEU A 214 -4.58 -2.30 -2.21
C LEU A 214 -3.90 -3.50 -2.84
N ARG A 215 -2.98 -3.23 -3.76
CA ARG A 215 -2.04 -4.25 -4.24
C ARG A 215 -1.02 -4.53 -3.15
N LEU A 216 -0.87 -5.81 -2.83
CA LEU A 216 0.12 -6.31 -1.89
C LEU A 216 1.33 -6.83 -2.65
N ASP A 217 2.51 -6.36 -2.27
CA ASP A 217 3.79 -6.88 -2.75
C ASP A 217 4.50 -7.59 -1.58
N GLY A 218 5.05 -8.78 -1.82
CA GLY A 218 5.66 -9.63 -0.80
C GLY A 218 5.09 -11.04 -0.78
N SER A 219 5.40 -11.77 0.29
CA SER A 219 4.91 -13.13 0.54
C SER A 219 4.86 -13.36 2.04
N ALA A 220 4.04 -14.30 2.49
CA ALA A 220 3.92 -14.63 3.91
C ALA A 220 5.31 -14.83 4.57
N PRO A 221 5.56 -14.21 5.74
CA PRO A 221 4.59 -13.47 6.52
C PRO A 221 4.45 -11.98 6.17
N ASP A 222 5.31 -11.42 5.32
CA ASP A 222 5.49 -9.97 5.20
C ASP A 222 5.01 -9.41 3.86
N TYR A 223 4.09 -8.45 3.95
CA TYR A 223 3.49 -7.76 2.82
C TYR A 223 3.63 -6.25 2.95
N THR A 224 3.76 -5.58 1.82
CA THR A 224 3.83 -4.13 1.70
C THR A 224 2.74 -3.63 0.75
N PHE A 225 2.27 -2.40 0.97
CA PHE A 225 1.38 -1.72 0.03
C PHE A 225 1.78 -0.25 -0.13
N ASN A 226 1.59 0.27 -1.34
CA ASN A 226 1.77 1.67 -1.68
C ASN A 226 0.79 2.04 -2.80
N HIS A 227 -0.20 2.87 -2.49
CA HIS A 227 -1.22 3.30 -3.44
C HIS A 227 -1.24 4.84 -3.52
N PRO A 228 -0.91 5.43 -4.68
CA PRO A 228 -0.96 6.88 -4.86
C PRO A 228 -2.42 7.35 -4.93
N VAL A 229 -2.70 8.47 -4.27
CA VAL A 229 -4.02 9.09 -4.18
C VAL A 229 -3.91 10.59 -4.41
N THR A 230 -4.93 11.17 -5.05
CA THR A 230 -5.18 12.61 -5.05
C THR A 230 -6.45 12.88 -4.25
N TRP A 231 -6.36 13.79 -3.28
CA TRP A 231 -7.46 14.17 -2.41
C TRP A 231 -7.52 15.70 -2.25
N PRO A 232 -8.71 16.32 -2.21
CA PRO A 232 -8.84 17.76 -1.99
C PRO A 232 -8.30 18.20 -0.62
N VAL A 233 -7.98 19.48 -0.50
CA VAL A 233 -7.60 20.08 0.79
C VAL A 233 -8.83 20.16 1.67
N GLU A 234 -8.73 19.64 2.90
CA GLU A 234 -9.82 19.58 3.86
C GLU A 234 -9.40 20.16 5.20
N ASN A 235 -10.28 20.97 5.79
CA ASN A 235 -10.03 21.58 7.10
C ASN A 235 -10.25 20.60 8.26
N ASP A 236 -11.16 19.63 8.10
CA ASP A 236 -11.64 18.79 9.19
C ASP A 236 -10.94 17.41 9.30
N GLY A 237 -9.84 17.22 8.56
CA GLY A 237 -9.07 15.98 8.55
C GLY A 237 -9.78 14.82 7.83
N VAL A 238 -9.01 13.90 7.26
CA VAL A 238 -9.49 12.75 6.50
C VAL A 238 -9.21 11.49 7.32
N THR A 239 -10.23 10.67 7.55
CA THR A 239 -10.05 9.36 8.18
C THR A 239 -9.61 8.36 7.11
N LEU A 240 -8.39 7.84 7.25
CA LEU A 240 -7.87 6.71 6.50
C LEU A 240 -8.09 5.43 7.30
N THR A 241 -8.88 4.50 6.75
CA THR A 241 -9.15 3.18 7.32
C THR A 241 -8.58 2.11 6.40
N ILE A 242 -7.80 1.18 6.94
CA ILE A 242 -7.35 -0.02 6.22
C ILE A 242 -8.05 -1.22 6.81
N THR A 243 -8.71 -2.00 5.97
CA THR A 243 -9.25 -3.31 6.32
C THR A 243 -8.51 -4.37 5.51
N ALA A 244 -7.99 -5.38 6.19
CA ALA A 244 -7.25 -6.47 5.57
C ALA A 244 -7.83 -7.81 6.04
N THR A 245 -7.93 -8.75 5.11
CA THR A 245 -8.42 -10.11 5.34
C THR A 245 -7.37 -11.10 4.83
N ASP A 246 -6.97 -12.02 5.69
CA ASP A 246 -6.01 -13.08 5.33
C ASP A 246 -6.64 -14.16 4.42
N ALA A 247 -5.87 -15.18 4.06
CA ALA A 247 -6.31 -16.27 3.20
C ALA A 247 -7.29 -17.25 3.92
N ALA A 248 -7.39 -17.16 5.24
CA ALA A 248 -8.29 -17.95 6.09
C ALA A 248 -9.55 -17.16 6.52
N ASP A 249 -9.78 -16.00 5.90
CA ASP A 249 -10.89 -15.08 6.16
C ASP A 249 -10.88 -14.41 7.55
N ASN A 250 -9.76 -14.39 8.26
CA ASN A 250 -9.66 -13.53 9.45
C ASN A 250 -9.39 -12.08 9.02
N THR A 251 -10.12 -11.15 9.62
CA THR A 251 -10.08 -9.73 9.22
C THR A 251 -9.57 -8.86 10.38
N ASN A 252 -8.76 -7.86 10.04
CA ASN A 252 -8.40 -6.78 10.96
C ASN A 252 -8.62 -5.41 10.30
N THR A 253 -8.78 -4.38 11.12
CA THR A 253 -8.95 -3.00 10.64
C THR A 253 -8.17 -2.03 11.51
N THR A 254 -7.45 -1.11 10.86
CA THR A 254 -6.77 0.00 11.53
C THR A 254 -7.22 1.34 10.93
N SER A 255 -7.13 2.42 11.68
CA SER A 255 -7.52 3.75 11.19
C SER A 255 -6.63 4.84 11.74
N LYS A 256 -6.46 5.90 10.94
CA LYS A 256 -5.68 7.09 11.26
C LYS A 256 -6.31 8.32 10.64
N VAL A 257 -6.32 9.43 11.37
CA VAL A 257 -6.70 10.73 10.81
C VAL A 257 -5.47 11.39 10.20
N ILE A 258 -5.60 11.85 8.95
CA ILE A 258 -4.58 12.59 8.21
C ILE A 258 -5.09 13.99 7.85
N ALA A 259 -4.21 14.98 7.84
CA ALA A 259 -4.54 16.33 7.37
C ALA A 259 -4.00 16.51 5.94
N VAL A 260 -4.90 16.73 4.98
CA VAL A 260 -4.54 17.06 3.59
C VAL A 260 -4.48 18.58 3.48
N LYS A 261 -3.28 19.11 3.25
CA LYS A 261 -3.02 20.56 3.23
C LYS A 261 -2.32 20.96 1.94
N ASP A 262 -2.58 22.19 1.50
CA ASP A 262 -1.79 22.78 0.42
C ASP A 262 -0.31 22.83 0.77
N VAL A 263 0.53 22.76 -0.26
CA VAL A 263 1.98 22.79 -0.15
C VAL A 263 2.57 23.59 -1.30
N GLY A 264 3.68 24.27 -1.04
CA GLY A 264 4.34 25.11 -2.02
C GLY A 264 4.11 26.59 -1.78
N PHE A 265 4.28 27.36 -2.84
CA PHE A 265 4.04 28.79 -2.84
C PHE A 265 2.62 29.07 -3.34
N LEU A 266 1.88 29.90 -2.62
CA LEU A 266 0.53 30.38 -2.92
C LEU A 266 0.55 31.92 -2.92
N GLU A 267 -0.60 32.56 -3.08
CA GLU A 267 -0.85 34.01 -2.89
C GLU A 267 0.37 34.92 -3.10
N HIS A 268 0.49 35.51 -4.28
CA HIS A 268 1.70 36.23 -4.69
C HIS A 268 1.42 37.69 -5.02
N GLU A 269 2.45 38.51 -4.87
CA GLU A 269 2.45 39.92 -5.23
C GLU A 269 3.82 40.29 -5.83
N PRO A 270 3.88 41.31 -6.71
CA PRO A 270 2.75 42.07 -7.27
C PRO A 270 1.96 41.28 -8.32
N ILE A 271 0.78 41.80 -8.67
CA ILE A 271 -0.11 41.27 -9.71
C ILE A 271 -0.47 42.38 -10.71
N ASP A 272 -0.74 42.00 -11.96
CA ASP A 272 -1.22 42.87 -13.04
C ASP A 272 -0.34 44.11 -13.29
N TYR A 273 -0.97 45.27 -13.51
CA TYR A 273 -0.31 46.55 -13.76
C TYR A 273 -0.11 47.32 -12.46
N ILE A 274 1.12 47.77 -12.22
CA ILE A 274 1.50 48.57 -11.08
C ILE A 274 2.16 49.87 -11.54
N ASN A 275 1.86 50.97 -10.84
CA ASN A 275 2.37 52.30 -11.19
C ASN A 275 3.56 52.76 -10.33
N ALA A 276 4.03 51.90 -9.44
CA ALA A 276 5.17 52.15 -8.59
C ALA A 276 5.81 50.82 -8.19
N THR A 277 7.14 50.79 -8.10
CA THR A 277 7.86 49.57 -7.72
C THR A 277 7.61 49.24 -6.24
N PRO A 278 6.96 48.10 -5.92
CA PRO A 278 6.74 47.71 -4.53
C PRO A 278 8.07 47.38 -3.87
N THR A 279 8.08 47.34 -2.54
CA THR A 279 9.31 47.01 -1.81
C THR A 279 9.75 45.57 -2.06
N TYR A 280 8.79 44.65 -2.20
CA TYR A 280 9.04 43.22 -2.34
C TYR A 280 8.20 42.62 -3.47
N ALA A 281 8.75 41.59 -4.10
CA ALA A 281 7.96 40.50 -4.67
C ALA A 281 7.82 39.43 -3.58
N GLN A 282 6.63 38.84 -3.42
CA GLN A 282 6.39 37.88 -2.35
C GLN A 282 5.41 36.79 -2.74
N ALA A 283 5.50 35.65 -2.05
CA ALA A 283 4.56 34.55 -2.16
C ALA A 283 4.35 33.89 -0.79
N PHE A 284 3.09 33.57 -0.45
CA PHE A 284 2.76 32.81 0.75
C PHE A 284 3.36 31.41 0.66
N MET A 285 3.91 30.91 1.77
CA MET A 285 4.55 29.60 1.86
C MET A 285 3.67 28.65 2.67
N SER A 286 3.14 27.62 2.02
CA SER A 286 2.46 26.52 2.71
C SER A 286 3.37 25.30 2.80
N LEU A 287 3.61 24.82 4.01
CA LEU A 287 4.38 23.58 4.28
C LEU A 287 5.74 23.50 3.57
N MET A 288 6.39 24.64 3.34
CA MET A 288 7.76 24.70 2.83
C MET A 288 8.79 24.39 3.93
N ASP A 289 9.93 23.80 3.58
CA ASP A 289 11.05 23.59 4.50
C ASP A 289 11.92 24.85 4.56
N THR A 290 11.67 25.68 5.57
CA THR A 290 12.39 26.94 5.79
C THR A 290 13.85 26.75 6.23
N THR A 291 14.28 25.51 6.50
CA THR A 291 15.69 25.20 6.79
C THR A 291 16.51 25.04 5.51
N LYS A 292 15.85 24.85 4.37
CA LYS A 292 16.45 24.80 3.04
C LYS A 292 16.40 26.17 2.38
N THR A 293 17.27 26.36 1.41
CA THR A 293 17.33 27.61 0.65
C THR A 293 16.07 27.78 -0.19
N ILE A 294 15.45 28.95 -0.07
CA ILE A 294 14.41 29.43 -0.99
C ILE A 294 15.06 30.46 -1.90
N THR A 295 14.83 30.33 -3.20
CA THR A 295 15.34 31.27 -4.19
C THR A 295 14.21 32.01 -4.85
N MET A 296 14.44 33.28 -5.18
CA MET A 296 13.51 34.08 -5.95
C MET A 296 14.29 34.82 -7.05
N ARG A 297 13.75 34.79 -8.26
CA ARG A 297 14.36 35.38 -9.45
C ARG A 297 13.36 36.31 -10.12
N LEU A 298 13.76 37.55 -10.31
CA LEU A 298 13.08 38.54 -11.14
C LEU A 298 13.76 38.57 -12.51
N TYR A 299 12.98 38.58 -13.58
CA TYR A 299 13.54 38.69 -14.92
C TYR A 299 12.59 39.33 -15.93
N ASN A 300 13.14 39.81 -17.03
CA ASN A 300 12.43 40.18 -18.25
C ASN A 300 13.28 39.75 -19.47
N ALA A 301 12.95 40.21 -20.67
CA ALA A 301 13.65 39.82 -21.91
C ALA A 301 15.17 40.12 -21.89
N THR A 302 15.61 41.16 -21.18
CA THR A 302 17.01 41.62 -21.15
C THR A 302 17.62 41.68 -19.75
N TYR A 303 16.82 41.39 -18.72
CA TYR A 303 17.19 41.57 -17.32
C TYR A 303 16.97 40.28 -16.53
N VAL A 304 17.92 39.92 -15.68
CA VAL A 304 17.79 38.80 -14.74
C VAL A 304 18.45 39.18 -13.42
N LYS A 305 17.75 38.98 -12.30
CA LYS A 305 18.29 39.17 -10.96
C LYS A 305 17.76 38.13 -9.98
N TYR A 306 18.66 37.55 -9.21
CA TYR A 306 18.30 36.79 -8.02
C TYR A 306 18.05 37.77 -6.86
N LEU A 307 16.88 37.68 -6.26
CA LEU A 307 16.47 38.55 -5.16
C LEU A 307 16.98 37.94 -3.84
N ASN A 308 17.37 38.81 -2.92
CA ASN A 308 17.69 38.40 -1.56
C ASN A 308 16.36 38.06 -0.86
N VAL A 309 16.13 36.78 -0.61
CA VAL A 309 14.89 36.29 0.01
C VAL A 309 15.02 36.35 1.53
N THR A 310 14.03 36.97 2.18
CA THR A 310 13.78 36.87 3.62
C THR A 310 12.44 36.21 3.86
N ILE A 311 12.34 35.42 4.93
CA ILE A 311 11.08 34.78 5.32
C ILE A 311 10.48 35.54 6.49
N GLU A 312 9.28 36.08 6.31
CA GLU A 312 8.56 36.87 7.31
C GLU A 312 7.06 36.57 7.20
N ASP A 313 6.38 36.32 8.32
CA ASP A 313 4.95 36.00 8.38
C ASP A 313 4.50 34.86 7.43
N SER A 314 5.36 33.87 7.22
CA SER A 314 5.15 32.77 6.25
C SER A 314 5.18 33.19 4.78
N TYR A 315 5.70 34.37 4.45
CA TYR A 315 5.96 34.80 3.07
C TYR A 315 7.44 34.71 2.74
N ALA A 316 7.76 34.22 1.55
CA ALA A 316 9.07 34.43 0.94
C ALA A 316 9.08 35.81 0.29
N LYS A 317 9.86 36.76 0.82
CA LYS A 317 9.93 38.15 0.33
C LYS A 317 11.27 38.42 -0.35
N GLY A 318 11.26 38.75 -1.64
CA GLY A 318 12.43 39.17 -2.40
C GLY A 318 12.42 40.68 -2.62
N ALA A 319 13.44 41.38 -2.10
CA ALA A 319 13.53 42.84 -2.26
C ALA A 319 13.71 43.25 -3.73
N LEU A 320 12.79 44.07 -4.25
CA LEU A 320 12.85 44.54 -5.63
C LEU A 320 13.87 45.68 -5.81
N PRO A 321 14.58 45.75 -6.95
CA PRO A 321 15.38 46.91 -7.31
C PRO A 321 14.51 48.16 -7.40
N ARG A 322 15.01 49.32 -6.95
CA ARG A 322 14.24 50.58 -6.98
C ARG A 322 14.28 51.28 -8.33
N ASP A 323 15.17 50.84 -9.21
CA ASP A 323 15.51 51.42 -10.50
C ASP A 323 15.04 50.54 -11.68
N LEU A 324 13.95 49.78 -11.50
CA LEU A 324 13.32 49.05 -12.59
C LEU A 324 12.71 50.04 -13.59
N ALA A 325 12.98 49.80 -14.88
CA ALA A 325 12.35 50.53 -15.96
C ALA A 325 10.92 50.00 -16.20
N ASP A 326 10.07 50.83 -16.81
CA ASP A 326 8.73 50.40 -17.23
C ASP A 326 8.82 49.20 -18.18
N GLY A 327 7.95 48.20 -17.95
CA GLY A 327 7.92 46.97 -18.73
C GLY A 327 7.31 45.78 -17.99
N GLU A 328 7.21 44.66 -18.72
CA GLU A 328 6.76 43.38 -18.18
C GLU A 328 7.90 42.65 -17.47
N TYR A 329 7.59 42.08 -16.32
CA TYR A 329 8.50 41.32 -15.49
C TYR A 329 7.88 39.99 -15.08
N TRP A 330 8.71 38.98 -14.95
CA TRP A 330 8.37 37.66 -14.41
C TRP A 330 9.12 37.43 -13.10
N VAL A 331 8.45 36.77 -12.17
CA VAL A 331 9.04 36.29 -10.94
C VAL A 331 8.88 34.78 -10.86
N ASN A 332 9.98 34.10 -10.53
CA ASN A 332 9.99 32.70 -10.15
C ASN A 332 10.44 32.60 -8.69
N VAL A 333 9.69 31.90 -7.85
CA VAL A 333 10.13 31.48 -6.52
C VAL A 333 10.21 29.96 -6.48
N SER A 334 11.25 29.42 -5.87
CA SER A 334 11.44 27.97 -5.74
C SER A 334 12.11 27.57 -4.43
N GLY A 335 11.87 26.33 -3.99
CA GLY A 335 12.44 25.75 -2.79
C GLY A 335 12.00 24.29 -2.58
N ILE A 336 12.39 23.71 -1.45
CA ILE A 336 12.03 22.34 -1.05
C ILE A 336 10.91 22.39 -0.02
N ASP A 337 9.90 21.55 -0.17
CA ASP A 337 8.83 21.41 0.82
C ASP A 337 9.19 20.50 2.00
N LYS A 338 8.34 20.46 3.03
CA LYS A 338 8.56 19.60 4.21
C LYS A 338 8.51 18.10 3.91
N PHE A 339 8.12 17.71 2.70
CA PHE A 339 8.07 16.33 2.23
C PHE A 339 9.29 15.97 1.37
N GLY A 340 10.18 16.93 1.09
CA GLY A 340 11.40 16.75 0.32
C GLY A 340 11.25 17.03 -1.17
N GLU A 341 10.10 17.51 -1.63
CA GLU A 341 9.82 17.75 -3.05
C GLU A 341 10.13 19.20 -3.44
N GLU A 342 10.58 19.40 -4.68
CA GLU A 342 10.77 20.74 -5.25
C GLU A 342 9.42 21.41 -5.53
N ARG A 343 9.26 22.65 -5.08
CA ARG A 343 8.11 23.50 -5.35
C ARG A 343 8.55 24.79 -5.99
N PHE A 344 7.74 25.28 -6.91
CA PHE A 344 7.93 26.58 -7.52
C PHE A 344 6.60 27.28 -7.80
N ARG A 345 6.66 28.60 -7.92
CA ARG A 345 5.57 29.41 -8.47
C ARG A 345 6.14 30.46 -9.40
N ASN A 346 5.48 30.64 -10.53
CA ASN A 346 5.78 31.66 -11.52
C ASN A 346 4.61 32.64 -11.60
N TRP A 347 4.91 33.92 -11.71
CA TRP A 347 3.92 34.96 -12.01
C TRP A 347 4.56 36.11 -12.79
N ASN A 348 3.74 37.01 -13.31
CA ASN A 348 4.17 38.20 -14.01
C ASN A 348 3.42 39.45 -13.54
N PHE A 349 3.99 40.61 -13.83
CA PHE A 349 3.39 41.93 -13.62
C PHE A 349 3.97 42.93 -14.62
N THR A 350 3.28 44.04 -14.85
CA THR A 350 3.76 45.17 -15.67
C THR A 350 4.00 46.38 -14.78
N LEU A 351 5.23 46.89 -14.78
CA LEU A 351 5.58 48.18 -14.18
C LEU A 351 5.35 49.29 -15.20
N ASP A 352 4.55 50.28 -14.82
CA ASP A 352 4.19 51.41 -15.66
C ASP A 352 4.15 52.70 -14.82
N THR A 353 5.32 53.30 -14.63
CA THR A 353 5.48 54.53 -13.82
C THR A 353 5.22 55.80 -14.63
N THR A 354 5.15 55.69 -15.96
CA THR A 354 4.89 56.82 -16.85
C THR A 354 3.41 57.21 -16.80
N ALA A 355 3.11 58.42 -16.33
CA ALA A 355 1.73 58.92 -16.32
C ALA A 355 1.25 59.26 -17.75
N PRO A 356 -0.04 59.06 -18.07
CA PRO A 356 -0.59 59.41 -19.36
C PRO A 356 -0.57 60.93 -19.60
N VAL A 357 -0.23 61.33 -20.83
CA VAL A 357 -0.26 62.75 -21.25
C VAL A 357 -1.45 62.99 -22.17
N ILE A 358 -2.39 63.84 -21.74
CA ILE A 358 -3.48 64.32 -22.59
C ILE A 358 -2.93 65.41 -23.50
N ASN A 359 -2.75 65.09 -24.79
CA ASN A 359 -2.24 66.03 -25.79
C ASN A 359 -3.34 66.99 -26.27
N THR A 360 -4.54 66.45 -26.48
CA THR A 360 -5.72 67.20 -26.87
C THR A 360 -6.94 66.70 -26.13
N PHE A 361 -7.82 67.64 -25.78
CA PHE A 361 -9.16 67.35 -25.31
C PHE A 361 -10.06 68.50 -25.75
N THR A 362 -11.04 68.22 -26.60
CA THR A 362 -12.02 69.21 -27.07
C THR A 362 -13.42 68.63 -26.99
N ILE A 363 -14.38 69.52 -26.73
CA ILE A 363 -15.81 69.21 -26.73
C ILE A 363 -16.42 70.07 -27.83
N THR A 364 -17.20 69.45 -28.70
CA THR A 364 -17.99 70.15 -29.72
C THR A 364 -19.47 69.83 -29.51
N ASP A 365 -20.32 70.84 -29.69
CA ASP A 365 -21.78 70.73 -29.68
C ASP A 365 -22.32 70.25 -31.04
N SER A 366 -23.63 70.09 -31.12
CA SER A 366 -24.31 69.59 -32.32
C SER A 366 -24.61 70.65 -33.38
N ASP A 367 -24.58 71.94 -33.04
CA ASP A 367 -24.94 73.03 -33.94
C ASP A 367 -23.78 73.98 -34.32
N GLY A 368 -22.61 73.83 -33.68
CA GLY A 368 -21.34 74.43 -34.04
C GLY A 368 -21.17 75.89 -33.63
N ASP A 369 -22.01 76.40 -32.72
CA ASP A 369 -21.98 77.81 -32.31
C ASP A 369 -20.92 78.12 -31.22
N GLY A 370 -20.38 77.07 -30.59
CA GLY A 370 -19.32 77.15 -29.59
C GLY A 370 -19.82 77.34 -28.16
N TYR A 371 -21.13 77.22 -27.92
CA TYR A 371 -21.75 77.24 -26.61
C TYR A 371 -22.30 75.87 -26.26
N ILE A 372 -21.81 75.29 -25.17
CA ILE A 372 -22.32 74.02 -24.66
C ILE A 372 -23.64 74.26 -23.94
N GLU A 373 -24.76 73.79 -24.51
CA GLU A 373 -26.10 73.97 -23.96
C GLU A 373 -26.75 72.66 -23.49
N ALA A 374 -27.81 72.79 -22.68
CA ALA A 374 -28.55 71.66 -22.17
C ALA A 374 -29.46 71.06 -23.26
N GLY A 375 -29.32 69.76 -23.52
CA GLY A 375 -30.13 69.03 -24.51
C GLY A 375 -29.42 68.80 -25.85
N GLU A 376 -28.17 69.22 -25.98
CA GLU A 376 -27.35 69.01 -27.17
C GLU A 376 -26.54 67.71 -27.11
N ASP A 377 -26.26 67.16 -28.29
CA ASP A 377 -25.33 66.04 -28.43
C ASP A 377 -23.89 66.56 -28.41
N LEU A 378 -23.13 66.14 -27.39
CA LEU A 378 -21.72 66.53 -27.24
C LEU A 378 -20.80 65.47 -27.82
N THR A 379 -19.85 65.90 -28.67
CA THR A 379 -18.77 65.05 -29.16
C THR A 379 -17.47 65.37 -28.45
N LEU A 380 -16.92 64.38 -27.76
CA LEU A 380 -15.65 64.47 -27.05
C LEU A 380 -14.53 63.94 -27.96
N ASN A 381 -13.59 64.80 -28.32
CA ASN A 381 -12.41 64.43 -29.09
C ASN A 381 -11.18 64.56 -28.20
N TRP A 382 -10.33 63.55 -28.22
CA TRP A 382 -9.19 63.50 -27.32
C TRP A 382 -8.04 62.70 -27.92
N SER A 383 -6.83 62.97 -27.44
CA SER A 383 -5.63 62.24 -27.79
C SER A 383 -4.77 62.10 -26.54
N VAL A 384 -4.46 60.86 -26.18
CA VAL A 384 -3.58 60.53 -25.05
C VAL A 384 -2.35 59.82 -25.56
N ALA A 385 -1.18 60.21 -25.04
CA ALA A 385 0.07 59.48 -25.25
C ALA A 385 0.40 58.67 -24.00
N ASP A 386 0.20 57.36 -24.09
CA ASP A 386 0.61 56.37 -23.09
C ASP A 386 0.58 54.97 -23.74
N LYS A 387 1.61 54.15 -23.49
CA LYS A 387 1.69 52.79 -24.05
C LYS A 387 0.75 51.82 -23.33
N ASN A 388 0.50 52.03 -22.05
CA ASN A 388 -0.34 51.21 -21.19
C ASN A 388 -1.63 51.97 -20.81
N PHE A 389 -2.08 52.84 -21.70
CA PHE A 389 -3.28 53.63 -21.53
C PHE A 389 -4.51 52.77 -21.17
N LYS A 390 -5.24 53.17 -20.13
CA LYS A 390 -6.45 52.46 -19.68
C LYS A 390 -7.73 53.08 -20.22
N HIS A 391 -7.98 54.35 -19.92
CA HIS A 391 -9.17 55.10 -20.35
C HIS A 391 -9.03 56.60 -20.07
N VAL A 392 -9.85 57.41 -20.77
CA VAL A 392 -10.17 58.80 -20.42
C VAL A 392 -11.55 58.79 -19.77
N ALA A 393 -11.74 59.64 -18.75
CA ALA A 393 -13.04 59.86 -18.12
C ALA A 393 -13.37 61.35 -18.01
N LEU A 394 -14.63 61.71 -18.25
CA LEU A 394 -15.21 62.98 -17.84
C LEU A 394 -15.77 62.78 -16.43
N VAL A 395 -15.30 63.59 -15.47
CA VAL A 395 -15.66 63.45 -14.06
C VAL A 395 -16.28 64.75 -13.56
N ASP A 396 -17.41 64.64 -12.86
CA ASP A 396 -17.98 65.76 -12.14
C ASP A 396 -17.01 66.23 -11.05
N LYS A 397 -16.63 67.51 -11.10
CA LYS A 397 -15.61 68.06 -10.20
C LYS A 397 -16.06 68.12 -8.73
N ALA A 398 -17.36 68.25 -8.48
CA ALA A 398 -17.91 68.41 -7.13
C ALA A 398 -18.17 67.06 -6.46
N THR A 399 -18.68 66.08 -7.22
CA THR A 399 -19.06 64.76 -6.68
C THR A 399 -18.02 63.67 -6.93
N GLY A 400 -17.13 63.86 -7.92
CA GLY A 400 -16.19 62.83 -8.37
C GLY A 400 -16.86 61.74 -9.22
N GLU A 401 -18.11 61.94 -9.64
CA GLU A 401 -18.86 60.98 -10.44
C GLU A 401 -18.31 60.91 -11.88
N VAL A 402 -18.07 59.71 -12.38
CA VAL A 402 -17.71 59.49 -13.79
C VAL A 402 -18.97 59.64 -14.63
N LEU A 403 -19.05 60.73 -15.38
CA LEU A 403 -20.18 61.07 -16.25
C LEU A 403 -20.06 60.39 -17.62
N TRP A 404 -18.82 60.12 -18.05
CA TRP A 404 -18.50 59.48 -19.31
C TRP A 404 -17.10 58.86 -19.25
N GLN A 405 -16.87 57.79 -20.00
CA GLN A 405 -15.54 57.20 -20.15
C GLN A 405 -15.35 56.57 -21.54
N ASP A 406 -14.10 56.48 -21.95
CA ASP A 406 -13.71 55.88 -23.23
C ASP A 406 -12.32 55.24 -23.14
N THR A 407 -12.17 54.07 -23.77
CA THR A 407 -10.97 53.22 -23.73
C THR A 407 -10.25 53.17 -25.07
N ARG A 408 -10.69 53.92 -26.08
CA ARG A 408 -10.04 53.98 -27.39
C ARG A 408 -8.62 54.53 -27.27
N THR A 409 -7.75 54.37 -28.27
CA THR A 409 -6.37 54.90 -28.26
C THR A 409 -6.07 55.62 -29.54
#